data_AF-A0A3E0IBQ0-F1
#
_entry.id   AF-A0A3E0IBQ0-F1
#
_cell.length_a   1.000
_cell.length_b   1.000
_cell.length_c   1.000
_cell.angle_alpha   90.00
_cell.angle_beta   90.00
_cell.angle_gamma   90.00
#
_symmetry.space_group_name_H-M   'P 1'
#
loop_
_entity.id
_entity.type
_entity.pdbx_description
1 polymer ?
#
loop_
_entity_poly.entity_id
_entity_poly.type
_entity_poly.pdbx_seq_one_letter_code
_entity_poly.pdbx_strand_id
1 'polypeptide(L)'
;MILVFSNAKFYKNEKKRRTSRTMGKIVDIGVTDYDSLNSHQRIWFNIEPLVNGGIIEYYTNHGAENNSDLLEDLKKINLNTVISVFNEVNTLFMKGKPPKDIDERNNEISEWDTKKIDILERSEKNFWENSQETEIVLYKYVNENLKKN
;
A
#
# COMPACT_ATOMS: atom_id res chain seq x y z
N MET A 1 31.67 2.54 12.34
CA MET A 1 31.69 2.36 10.87
C MET A 1 31.53 0.88 10.58
N ILE A 2 30.30 0.42 10.32
CA ILE A 2 30.00 -0.93 9.82
C ILE A 2 29.01 -0.75 8.68
N LEU A 3 29.36 -1.33 7.54
CA LEU A 3 28.75 -1.15 6.22
C LEU A 3 27.35 -1.74 6.14
N VAL A 4 26.33 -0.88 5.94
CA VAL A 4 24.96 -1.28 5.54
C VAL A 4 24.70 -0.94 4.06
N PHE A 5 25.75 -0.81 3.25
CA PHE A 5 25.63 -0.37 1.85
C PHE A 5 25.58 -1.52 0.82
N SER A 6 25.62 -2.78 1.27
CA SER A 6 25.65 -3.94 0.35
C SER A 6 24.26 -4.38 -0.13
N ASN A 7 23.24 -4.40 0.75
CA ASN A 7 21.90 -4.92 0.41
C ASN A 7 21.06 -3.97 -0.44
N ALA A 8 21.20 -2.66 -0.25
CA ALA A 8 20.44 -1.65 -1.01
C ALA A 8 20.78 -1.65 -2.51
N LYS A 9 22.00 -2.07 -2.88
CA LYS A 9 22.48 -2.08 -4.26
C LYS A 9 22.01 -3.32 -5.04
N PHE A 10 21.85 -4.47 -4.37
CA PHE A 10 21.30 -5.68 -4.98
C PHE A 10 19.79 -5.54 -5.20
N TYR A 11 19.05 -5.00 -4.21
CA TYR A 11 17.61 -4.71 -4.32
C TYR A 11 17.28 -3.65 -5.38
N LYS A 12 18.10 -2.59 -5.53
CA LYS A 12 17.88 -1.57 -6.57
C LYS A 12 18.04 -2.11 -7.99
N ASN A 13 18.89 -3.12 -8.21
CA ASN A 13 19.11 -3.70 -9.53
C ASN A 13 18.00 -4.68 -9.96
N GLU A 14 17.27 -5.30 -9.02
CA GLU A 14 16.03 -6.02 -9.33
C GLU A 14 14.83 -5.09 -9.51
N LYS A 15 14.73 -3.99 -8.73
CA LYS A 15 13.66 -2.98 -8.87
C LYS A 15 13.57 -2.39 -10.28
N LYS A 16 14.71 -2.19 -10.95
CA LYS A 16 14.77 -1.67 -12.34
C LYS A 16 14.33 -2.68 -13.41
N ARG A 17 14.06 -3.94 -13.06
CA ARG A 17 13.71 -5.03 -13.99
C ARG A 17 12.26 -5.53 -13.92
N ARG A 18 11.41 -4.95 -13.06
CA ARG A 18 10.08 -5.52 -12.72
C ARG A 18 8.83 -4.79 -13.21
N THR A 19 8.93 -3.79 -14.07
CA THR A 19 7.74 -3.34 -14.83
C THR A 19 7.50 -4.31 -15.99
N SER A 20 6.92 -5.48 -15.69
CA SER A 20 6.42 -6.35 -16.76
C SER A 20 5.33 -5.58 -17.50
N ARG A 21 5.22 -5.78 -18.83
CA ARG A 21 4.14 -5.18 -19.65
C ARG A 21 2.76 -5.40 -19.04
N THR A 22 2.56 -6.51 -18.32
CA THR A 22 1.34 -6.83 -17.59
C THR A 22 1.04 -5.83 -16.46
N MET A 23 2.05 -5.41 -15.68
CA MET A 23 1.85 -4.45 -14.60
C MET A 23 1.50 -3.05 -15.11
N GLY A 24 2.16 -2.61 -16.18
CA GLY A 24 1.82 -1.34 -16.84
C GLY A 24 0.34 -1.30 -17.27
N LYS A 25 -0.16 -2.38 -17.90
CA LYS A 25 -1.56 -2.49 -18.27
C LYS A 25 -2.52 -2.45 -17.07
N ILE A 26 -2.14 -3.04 -15.94
CA ILE A 26 -2.97 -3.00 -14.73
C ILE A 26 -3.06 -1.56 -14.20
N VAL A 27 -1.96 -0.82 -14.22
CA VAL A 27 -1.96 0.62 -13.86
C VAL A 27 -2.86 1.40 -14.80
N ASP A 28 -2.70 1.23 -16.12
CA ASP A 28 -3.50 1.94 -17.13
C ASP A 28 -5.01 1.71 -16.92
N ILE A 29 -5.39 0.45 -16.67
CA ILE A 29 -6.77 0.07 -16.37
C ILE A 29 -7.23 0.69 -15.06
N GLY A 30 -6.49 0.49 -13.96
CA GLY A 30 -6.91 0.91 -12.63
C GLY A 30 -7.04 2.43 -12.47
N VAL A 31 -6.23 3.20 -13.19
CA VAL A 31 -6.33 4.67 -13.22
C VAL A 31 -7.52 5.15 -14.05
N THR A 32 -7.89 4.42 -15.12
CA THR A 32 -8.97 4.82 -16.03
C THR A 32 -10.34 4.33 -15.56
N ASP A 33 -10.42 3.07 -15.13
CA ASP A 33 -11.63 2.36 -14.76
C ASP A 33 -11.29 1.28 -13.71
N TYR A 34 -11.18 1.71 -12.45
CA TYR A 34 -10.86 0.85 -11.31
C TYR A 34 -11.77 -0.38 -11.20
N ASP A 35 -13.07 -0.21 -11.48
CA ASP A 35 -14.07 -1.26 -11.34
C ASP A 35 -13.91 -2.38 -12.39
N SER A 36 -13.16 -2.11 -13.47
CA SER A 36 -12.83 -3.13 -14.48
C SER A 36 -11.68 -4.06 -14.08
N LEU A 37 -10.97 -3.76 -12.98
CA LEU A 37 -9.93 -4.64 -12.45
C LEU A 37 -10.56 -5.92 -11.89
N ASN A 38 -10.06 -7.07 -12.33
CA ASN A 38 -10.38 -8.32 -11.64
C ASN A 38 -9.68 -8.39 -10.27
N SER A 39 -10.11 -9.32 -9.42
CA SER A 39 -9.59 -9.40 -8.03
C SER A 39 -8.06 -9.55 -7.95
N HIS A 40 -7.41 -10.23 -8.89
CA HIS A 40 -5.94 -10.39 -8.84
C HIS A 40 -5.21 -9.11 -9.25
N GLN A 41 -5.75 -8.41 -10.25
CA GLN A 41 -5.22 -7.12 -10.70
C GLN A 41 -5.41 -6.05 -9.61
N ARG A 42 -6.58 -6.03 -8.98
CA ARG A 42 -6.92 -5.11 -7.88
C ARG A 42 -6.00 -5.29 -6.67
N ILE A 43 -5.74 -6.54 -6.26
CA ILE A 43 -4.77 -6.85 -5.19
C ILE A 43 -3.40 -6.25 -5.50
N TRP A 44 -2.89 -6.43 -6.72
CA TRP A 44 -1.61 -5.84 -7.09
C TRP A 44 -1.66 -4.31 -7.12
N PHE A 45 -2.68 -3.75 -7.77
CA PHE A 45 -2.86 -2.31 -7.92
C PHE A 45 -2.96 -1.58 -6.57
N ASN A 46 -3.67 -2.16 -5.60
CA ASN A 46 -3.86 -1.57 -4.28
C ASN A 46 -2.62 -1.70 -3.37
N ILE A 47 -1.90 -2.83 -3.44
CA ILE A 47 -0.84 -3.16 -2.45
C ILE A 47 0.55 -2.76 -2.94
N GLU A 48 0.81 -2.77 -4.26
CA GLU A 48 2.13 -2.39 -4.81
C GLU A 48 2.55 -0.95 -4.44
N PRO A 49 1.66 0.06 -4.46
CA PRO A 49 2.02 1.40 -4.01
C PRO A 49 2.46 1.43 -2.55
N LEU A 50 1.89 0.60 -1.67
CA LEU A 50 2.25 0.55 -0.25
C LEU A 50 3.70 0.13 -0.05
N VAL A 51 4.17 -0.90 -0.76
CA VAL A 51 5.56 -1.39 -0.63
C VAL A 51 6.59 -0.41 -1.20
N ASN A 52 6.15 0.64 -1.92
CA ASN A 52 7.01 1.65 -2.50
C ASN A 52 6.90 3.03 -1.84
N GLY A 53 5.72 3.42 -1.36
CA GLY A 53 5.42 4.75 -0.80
C GLY A 53 5.06 4.75 0.69
N GLY A 54 4.68 3.59 1.25
CA GLY A 54 4.28 3.50 2.65
C GLY A 54 2.82 3.91 2.89
N ILE A 55 2.47 4.03 4.17
CA ILE A 55 1.11 4.29 4.65
C ILE A 55 0.79 5.78 4.62
N ILE A 56 1.75 6.64 4.98
CA ILE A 56 1.53 8.09 4.93
C ILE A 56 1.19 8.52 3.50
N GLU A 57 1.99 8.10 2.51
CA GLU A 57 1.74 8.41 1.10
C GLU A 57 0.36 7.90 0.63
N TYR A 58 -0.04 6.72 1.08
CA TYR A 58 -1.37 6.18 0.80
C TYR A 58 -2.51 7.08 1.31
N TYR A 59 -2.38 7.61 2.53
CA TYR A 59 -3.40 8.48 3.11
C TYR A 59 -3.34 9.92 2.59
N THR A 60 -2.18 10.45 2.17
CA THR A 60 -2.08 11.86 1.77
C THR A 60 -2.20 12.08 0.26
N ASN A 61 -1.87 11.07 -0.56
CA ASN A 61 -1.78 11.22 -2.00
C ASN A 61 -2.85 10.40 -2.74
N HIS A 62 -2.78 9.06 -2.69
CA HIS A 62 -3.65 8.19 -3.49
C HIS A 62 -3.79 6.81 -2.86
N GLY A 63 -4.92 6.14 -3.11
CA GLY A 63 -5.24 4.80 -2.64
C GLY A 63 -6.28 4.77 -1.53
N ALA A 64 -6.30 5.76 -0.62
CA ALA A 64 -7.26 5.82 0.47
C ALA A 64 -8.73 5.94 0.03
N GLU A 65 -8.99 6.40 -1.20
CA GLU A 65 -10.31 6.35 -1.84
C GLU A 65 -10.85 4.91 -2.00
N ASN A 66 -9.94 3.92 -2.05
CA ASN A 66 -10.21 2.49 -2.20
C ASN A 66 -9.93 1.70 -0.90
N ASN A 67 -9.95 2.36 0.26
CA ASN A 67 -9.54 1.75 1.53
C ASN A 67 -10.30 0.49 1.93
N SER A 68 -11.59 0.42 1.60
CA SER A 68 -12.37 -0.80 1.84
C SER A 68 -11.85 -1.98 1.00
N ASP A 69 -11.53 -1.74 -0.27
CA ASP A 69 -11.03 -2.76 -1.18
C ASP A 69 -9.61 -3.18 -0.80
N LEU A 70 -8.76 -2.23 -0.37
CA LEU A 70 -7.42 -2.55 0.14
C LEU A 70 -7.51 -3.54 1.32
N LEU A 71 -8.37 -3.28 2.31
CA LEU A 71 -8.51 -4.17 3.47
C LEU A 71 -9.00 -5.56 3.08
N GLU A 72 -9.92 -5.66 2.11
CA GLU A 72 -10.36 -6.94 1.56
C GLU A 72 -9.22 -7.67 0.85
N ASP A 73 -8.42 -6.95 0.08
CA ASP A 73 -7.33 -7.49 -0.72
C ASP A 73 -6.16 -7.97 0.16
N LEU A 74 -5.80 -7.20 1.20
CA LEU A 74 -4.83 -7.63 2.22
C LEU A 74 -5.31 -8.91 2.92
N LYS A 75 -6.62 -9.04 3.18
CA LYS A 75 -7.21 -10.22 3.81
C LYS A 75 -7.12 -11.44 2.90
N LYS A 76 -7.37 -11.27 1.60
CA LYS A 76 -7.26 -12.36 0.59
C LYS A 76 -5.86 -12.97 0.54
N ILE A 77 -4.82 -12.18 0.83
CA ILE A 77 -3.43 -12.64 0.81
C ILE A 77 -2.80 -12.80 2.20
N ASN A 78 -3.64 -12.85 3.25
CA ASN A 78 -3.27 -13.10 4.65
C ASN A 78 -2.27 -12.10 5.27
N LEU A 79 -2.30 -10.84 4.85
CA LEU A 79 -1.47 -9.77 5.43
C LEU A 79 -2.13 -9.14 6.67
N ASN A 80 -2.38 -9.96 7.68
CA ASN A 80 -3.10 -9.56 8.90
C ASN A 80 -2.37 -8.45 9.69
N THR A 81 -1.03 -8.49 9.73
CA THR A 81 -0.23 -7.44 10.38
C THR A 81 -0.47 -6.09 9.72
N VAL A 82 -0.45 -6.03 8.39
CA VAL A 82 -0.71 -4.80 7.63
C VAL A 82 -2.14 -4.32 7.88
N ILE A 83 -3.13 -5.21 7.86
CA ILE A 83 -4.53 -4.86 8.19
C ILE A 83 -4.63 -4.18 9.56
N SER A 84 -3.93 -4.69 10.57
CA SER A 84 -3.93 -4.09 11.91
C SER A 84 -3.41 -2.66 11.89
N VAL A 85 -2.37 -2.37 11.10
CA VAL A 85 -1.81 -1.03 10.97
C VAL A 85 -2.83 -0.09 10.30
N PHE A 86 -3.48 -0.52 9.22
CA PHE A 86 -4.50 0.30 8.55
C PHE A 86 -5.71 0.53 9.45
N ASN A 87 -6.16 -0.48 10.19
CA ASN A 87 -7.25 -0.31 11.16
C ASN A 87 -6.90 0.69 12.25
N GLU A 88 -5.67 0.70 12.75
CA GLU A 88 -5.21 1.71 13.71
C GLU A 88 -5.32 3.12 13.14
N VAL A 89 -4.78 3.36 11.93
CA VAL A 89 -4.83 4.68 11.29
C VAL A 89 -6.27 5.09 10.92
N ASN A 90 -7.09 4.16 10.45
CA ASN A 90 -8.50 4.41 10.13
C ASN A 90 -9.28 4.99 11.32
N THR A 91 -8.97 4.57 12.55
CA THR A 91 -9.64 5.08 13.76
C THR A 91 -9.32 6.55 14.08
N LEU A 92 -8.27 7.12 13.47
CA LEU A 92 -7.91 8.53 13.65
C LEU A 92 -8.86 9.47 12.92
N PHE A 93 -9.54 8.97 11.88
CA PHE A 93 -10.53 9.72 11.13
C PHE A 93 -11.88 9.80 11.87
N MET A 94 -12.62 10.89 11.72
CA MET A 94 -13.88 11.19 12.41
C MET A 94 -14.93 10.08 12.30
N LYS A 95 -14.95 9.36 11.17
CA LYS A 95 -15.89 8.27 10.88
C LYS A 95 -15.26 6.88 10.99
N GLY A 96 -14.06 6.77 11.55
CA GLY A 96 -13.28 5.53 11.61
C GLY A 96 -12.85 5.02 10.22
N LYS A 97 -12.84 5.89 9.22
CA LYS A 97 -12.39 5.62 7.85
C LYS A 97 -11.97 6.92 7.16
N PRO A 98 -10.99 6.89 6.24
CA PRO A 98 -10.60 8.07 5.48
C PRO A 98 -11.75 8.55 4.58
N PRO A 99 -11.91 9.86 4.38
CA PRO A 99 -12.68 10.41 3.27
C PRO A 99 -12.14 9.90 1.93
N LYS A 100 -13.05 9.66 0.97
CA LYS A 100 -12.65 9.26 -0.39
C LYS A 100 -12.00 10.43 -1.12
N ASP A 101 -12.57 11.62 -0.96
CA ASP A 101 -12.02 12.83 -1.53
C ASP A 101 -10.68 13.20 -0.86
N ILE A 102 -9.70 13.55 -1.69
CA ILE A 102 -8.34 13.85 -1.23
C ILE A 102 -8.26 15.15 -0.44
N ASP A 103 -9.02 16.18 -0.83
CA ASP A 103 -9.00 17.47 -0.16
C ASP A 103 -9.68 17.37 1.20
N GLU A 104 -10.84 16.69 1.28
CA GLU A 104 -11.49 16.38 2.58
C GLU A 104 -10.55 15.62 3.52
N ARG A 105 -9.86 14.60 3.01
CA ARG A 105 -8.93 13.79 3.80
C ARG A 105 -7.73 14.58 4.28
N ASN A 106 -7.10 15.37 3.42
CA ASN A 106 -5.95 16.18 3.78
C ASN A 106 -6.31 17.34 4.70
N ASN A 107 -7.49 17.95 4.54
CA ASN A 107 -8.01 18.93 5.48
C ASN A 107 -8.17 18.31 6.88
N GLU A 108 -8.75 17.12 6.97
CA GLU A 108 -8.89 16.42 8.26
C GLU A 108 -7.53 16.08 8.88
N ILE A 109 -6.56 15.58 8.09
CA ILE A 109 -5.21 15.29 8.57
C ILE A 109 -4.51 16.56 9.06
N SER A 110 -4.73 17.71 8.41
CA SER A 110 -4.13 19.00 8.80
C SER A 110 -4.61 19.49 10.17
N GLU A 111 -5.77 19.01 10.62
CA GLU A 111 -6.38 19.33 11.92
C GLU A 111 -6.01 18.33 13.02
N TRP A 112 -5.20 17.30 12.71
CA TRP A 112 -4.79 16.30 13.70
C TRP A 112 -3.89 16.90 14.78
N ASP A 113 -4.14 16.50 16.02
CA ASP A 113 -3.25 16.82 17.15
C ASP A 113 -1.97 15.97 17.09
N THR A 114 -0.97 16.36 17.90
CA THR A 114 0.30 15.63 17.99
C THR A 114 0.11 14.14 18.28
N LYS A 115 -0.90 13.78 19.09
CA LYS A 115 -1.15 12.38 19.43
C LYS A 115 -1.57 11.55 18.21
N LYS A 116 -2.44 12.07 17.35
CA LYS A 116 -2.82 11.40 16.10
C LYS A 116 -1.65 11.30 15.14
N ILE A 117 -0.83 12.35 15.04
CA ILE A 117 0.41 12.33 14.24
C ILE A 117 1.38 11.25 14.75
N ASP A 118 1.62 11.17 16.06
CA ASP A 118 2.49 10.15 16.67
C ASP A 118 1.98 8.72 16.38
N ILE A 119 0.66 8.52 16.35
CA ILE A 119 0.07 7.23 15.98
C ILE A 119 0.35 6.94 14.51
N LEU A 120 0.12 7.88 13.59
CA LEU A 120 0.41 7.72 12.17
C LEU A 120 1.88 7.38 11.92
N GLU A 121 2.83 8.11 12.53
CA GLU A 121 4.26 7.87 12.37
C GLU A 121 4.70 6.52 12.94
N ARG A 122 4.13 6.10 14.08
CA ARG A 122 4.37 4.77 14.64
C ARG A 122 3.80 3.66 13.74
N SER A 123 2.60 3.85 13.20
CA SER A 123 1.98 2.93 12.25
C SER A 123 2.82 2.79 10.97
N GLU A 124 3.32 3.91 10.43
CA GLU A 124 4.25 3.94 9.29
C GLU A 124 5.53 3.14 9.59
N LYS A 125 6.15 3.38 10.76
CA LYS A 125 7.33 2.64 11.19
C LYS A 125 7.06 1.14 11.30
N ASN A 126 5.96 0.75 11.93
CA ASN A 126 5.55 -0.65 12.08
C ASN A 126 5.35 -1.31 10.70
N PHE A 127 4.80 -0.59 9.73
CA PHE A 127 4.69 -1.09 8.36
C PHE A 127 6.05 -1.33 7.74
N TRP A 128 6.98 -0.37 7.82
CA TRP A 128 8.31 -0.53 7.23
C TRP A 128 9.10 -1.68 7.83
N GLU A 129 8.97 -1.94 9.13
CA GLU A 129 9.56 -3.11 9.79
C GLU A 129 9.08 -4.45 9.20
N ASN A 130 7.88 -4.49 8.60
CA ASN A 130 7.26 -5.67 7.99
C ASN A 130 7.11 -5.56 6.46
N SER A 131 7.67 -4.51 5.85
CA SER A 131 7.49 -4.19 4.43
C SER A 131 8.07 -5.27 3.51
N GLN A 132 9.19 -5.87 3.89
CA GLN A 132 9.82 -6.94 3.11
C GLN A 132 8.95 -8.20 3.05
N GLU A 133 8.29 -8.57 4.15
CA GLU A 133 7.35 -9.70 4.15
C GLU A 133 6.15 -9.40 3.25
N THR A 134 5.60 -8.18 3.35
CA THR A 134 4.51 -7.69 2.50
C THR A 134 4.87 -7.80 1.02
N GLU A 135 6.07 -7.34 0.65
CA GLU A 135 6.60 -7.41 -0.71
C GLU A 135 6.73 -8.87 -1.20
N ILE A 136 7.30 -9.76 -0.37
CA ILE A 136 7.45 -11.19 -0.69
C ILE A 136 6.09 -11.85 -0.94
N VAL A 137 5.12 -11.64 -0.05
CA VAL A 137 3.77 -12.21 -0.15
C VAL A 137 3.06 -11.72 -1.40
N LEU A 138 3.11 -10.41 -1.67
CA LEU A 138 2.52 -9.82 -2.87
C LEU A 138 3.12 -10.42 -4.15
N TYR A 139 4.44 -10.43 -4.28
CA TYR A 139 5.07 -10.93 -5.50
C TYR A 139 4.90 -12.43 -5.69
N LYS A 140 4.86 -13.22 -4.61
CA LYS A 140 4.50 -14.63 -4.68
C LYS A 140 3.09 -14.80 -5.26
N TYR A 141 2.12 -14.10 -4.68
CA TYR A 141 0.72 -14.13 -5.13
C TYR A 141 0.58 -13.75 -6.62
N VAL A 142 1.20 -12.66 -7.02
CA VAL A 142 1.19 -12.16 -8.40
C VAL A 142 1.81 -13.16 -9.37
N ASN A 143 2.94 -13.78 -9.00
CA ASN A 143 3.60 -14.77 -9.86
C ASN A 143 2.74 -16.02 -10.06
N GLU A 144 1.95 -16.41 -9.07
CA GLU A 144 1.09 -17.60 -9.14
C GLU A 144 -0.22 -17.34 -9.91
N ASN A 145 -0.73 -16.10 -9.88
CA ASN A 145 -2.09 -15.76 -10.35
C ASN A 145 -2.16 -14.82 -11.56
N LEU A 146 -1.12 -14.01 -11.84
CA LEU A 146 -1.13 -13.03 -12.94
C LEU A 146 -0.20 -13.40 -14.11
N LYS A 147 0.74 -14.34 -13.93
CA LYS A 147 1.65 -14.79 -15.01
C LYS A 147 1.11 -15.96 -15.85
N LYS A 148 -0.05 -16.52 -15.50
CA LYS A 148 -0.67 -17.67 -16.18
C LYS A 148 -1.65 -17.28 -17.31
N ASN A 149 -1.81 -15.99 -17.59
CA ASN A 149 -2.67 -15.47 -18.66
C ASN A 149 -1.85 -14.87 -19.79
#